data_AF-A0A928GN75-F1
#
_entry.id   AF-A0A928GN75-F1
#
_cell.length_a   1.000
_cell.length_b   1.000
_cell.length_c   1.000
_cell.angle_alpha   90.00
_cell.angle_beta   90.00
_cell.angle_gamma   90.00
#
_symmetry.space_group_name_H-M   'P 1'
#
loop_
_entity.id
_entity.type
_entity.pdbx_description
1 polymer ?
#
loop_
_entity_poly.entity_id
_entity_poly.type
_entity_poly.pdbx_seq_one_letter_code
_entity_poly.pdbx_strand_id
1 'polypeptide(L)'
;MHFEKCSGTPAGVKVDANGCPVDTDGDGVADYLDNCPNTPGTVANNGCPEVKEEDKREFQKAMEGIKFQTGKDIITNDSYPTLDNIADILKANPEYTVAINGYTDNVGDEDKNLVLSEKRAAAVRNYLINKGVEAGRMTSKGFGAANPRADNSTAAGRAQNRRVEFIVNIVETYFK
;
A
#
# COMPACT_ATOMS: atom_id res chain seq x y z
N MET A 1 36.58 34.22 10.82
CA MET A 1 36.55 32.76 11.03
C MET A 1 35.33 32.24 10.31
N HIS A 2 35.52 31.58 9.17
CA HIS A 2 34.41 31.00 8.40
C HIS A 2 34.08 29.67 9.07
N PHE A 3 32.86 29.54 9.59
CA PHE A 3 32.42 28.35 10.31
C PHE A 3 32.17 27.23 9.31
N GLU A 4 33.22 26.49 8.95
CA GLU A 4 33.07 25.17 8.31
C GLU A 4 32.52 24.21 9.36
N LYS A 5 31.20 24.20 9.56
CA LYS A 5 30.55 23.25 10.48
C LYS A 5 30.62 21.81 9.95
N CYS A 6 30.82 21.63 8.65
CA CYS A 6 30.83 20.35 7.96
C CYS A 6 32.14 20.12 7.20
N SER A 7 33.25 19.87 7.91
CA SER A 7 34.60 19.70 7.33
C SER A 7 34.81 18.42 6.49
N GLY A 8 33.74 17.69 6.13
CA GLY A 8 33.78 16.38 5.48
C GLY A 8 32.97 16.27 4.18
N THR A 9 32.48 17.40 3.64
CA THR A 9 31.68 17.40 2.42
C THR A 9 32.54 17.02 1.20
N PRO A 10 32.14 16.01 0.39
CA PRO A 10 32.86 15.65 -0.83
C PRO A 10 32.94 16.81 -1.84
N ALA A 11 34.04 16.89 -2.58
CA ALA A 11 34.19 17.89 -3.64
C ALA A 11 33.10 17.71 -4.72
N GLY A 12 32.50 18.83 -5.14
CA GLY A 12 31.43 18.84 -6.16
C GLY A 12 30.00 18.70 -5.59
N VAL A 13 29.83 18.50 -4.29
CA VAL A 13 28.52 18.50 -3.63
C VAL A 13 28.03 19.93 -3.43
N LYS A 14 26.74 20.18 -3.67
CA LYS A 14 26.09 21.47 -3.42
C LYS A 14 26.00 21.71 -1.91
N VAL A 15 26.45 22.88 -1.46
CA VAL A 15 26.46 23.28 -0.05
C VAL A 15 25.67 24.57 0.20
N ASP A 16 25.22 24.75 1.43
CA ASP A 16 24.58 25.97 1.93
C ASP A 16 25.62 27.07 2.25
N ALA A 17 25.14 28.20 2.81
CA ALA A 17 26.00 29.32 3.21
C ALA A 17 27.01 28.99 4.34
N ASN A 18 26.84 27.84 5.01
CA ASN A 18 27.72 27.36 6.07
C ASN A 18 28.69 26.27 5.58
N GLY A 19 28.68 25.93 4.29
CA GLY A 19 29.51 24.86 3.72
C GLY A 19 29.01 23.45 4.02
N CYS A 20 27.78 23.30 4.54
CA CYS A 20 27.17 22.00 4.77
C CYS A 20 26.39 21.54 3.55
N PRO A 21 26.35 20.23 3.24
CA PRO A 21 25.54 19.72 2.14
C PRO A 21 24.09 20.19 2.26
N VAL A 22 23.48 20.57 1.14
CA VAL A 22 22.06 20.95 1.12
C VAL A 22 21.21 19.72 1.41
N ASP A 23 20.22 19.90 2.29
CA ASP A 23 19.13 18.99 2.61
C ASP A 23 17.85 19.80 2.39
N THR A 24 17.19 19.57 1.25
CA THR A 24 16.12 20.41 0.74
C THR A 24 14.80 20.17 1.47
N ASP A 25 14.53 18.95 1.90
CA ASP A 25 13.29 18.60 2.62
C ASP A 25 13.47 18.44 4.13
N GLY A 26 14.71 18.48 4.62
CA GLY A 26 15.06 18.60 6.02
C GLY A 26 14.93 17.29 6.78
N ASP A 27 14.99 16.14 6.10
CA ASP A 27 14.83 14.83 6.73
C ASP A 27 16.12 14.27 7.37
N GLY A 28 17.23 15.00 7.21
CA GLY A 28 18.54 14.65 7.75
C GLY A 28 19.41 13.85 6.78
N VAL A 29 18.96 13.60 5.55
CA VAL A 29 19.73 13.04 4.45
C VAL A 29 20.02 14.15 3.43
N ALA A 30 21.29 14.38 3.14
CA ALA A 30 21.65 15.42 2.17
C ALA A 30 21.16 15.07 0.75
N ASP A 31 20.80 16.07 -0.05
CA ASP A 31 20.22 15.95 -1.41
C ASP A 31 20.99 15.02 -2.36
N TYR A 32 22.30 14.88 -2.16
CA TYR A 32 23.19 14.06 -3.00
C TYR A 32 23.26 12.59 -2.57
N LEU A 33 22.73 12.25 -1.39
CA LEU A 33 22.56 10.90 -0.84
C LEU A 33 21.09 10.48 -0.76
N ASP A 34 20.19 11.45 -0.91
CA ASP A 34 18.77 11.26 -0.80
C ASP A 34 18.15 10.93 -2.18
N ASN A 35 17.38 9.83 -2.20
CA ASN A 35 16.66 9.36 -3.38
C ASN A 35 15.33 10.10 -3.61
N CYS A 36 14.82 10.80 -2.59
CA CYS A 36 13.63 11.63 -2.62
C CYS A 36 13.83 13.08 -2.09
N PRO A 37 14.82 13.90 -2.57
CA PRO A 37 15.23 15.20 -1.98
C PRO A 37 14.21 16.35 -1.93
N ASN A 38 12.95 16.11 -2.28
CA ASN A 38 11.89 17.10 -2.12
C ASN A 38 10.72 16.53 -1.30
N THR A 39 10.91 15.40 -0.62
CA THR A 39 9.86 14.67 0.08
C THR A 39 10.47 13.92 1.27
N PRO A 40 10.21 14.39 2.50
CA PRO A 40 10.87 13.84 3.68
C PRO A 40 10.67 12.33 3.82
N GLY A 41 11.75 11.63 4.14
CA GLY A 41 11.76 10.21 4.38
C GLY A 41 12.53 9.80 5.62
N THR A 42 12.97 8.54 5.62
CA THR A 42 13.80 8.01 6.70
C THR A 42 15.21 7.78 6.19
N VAL A 43 16.20 7.97 7.07
CA VAL A 43 17.61 7.61 6.78
C VAL A 43 17.73 6.13 6.38
N ALA A 44 16.91 5.26 6.97
CA ALA A 44 16.88 3.82 6.65
C ALA A 44 16.43 3.54 5.20
N ASN A 45 15.66 4.46 4.60
CA ASN A 45 15.16 4.36 3.24
C ASN A 45 15.79 5.41 2.32
N ASN A 46 17.03 5.84 2.61
CA ASN A 46 17.79 6.81 1.82
C ASN A 46 17.01 8.11 1.53
N GLY A 47 16.36 8.65 2.57
CA GLY A 47 15.59 9.89 2.51
C GLY A 47 14.22 9.78 1.82
N CYS A 48 13.80 8.56 1.47
CA CYS A 48 12.47 8.35 0.90
C CYS A 48 11.40 7.98 1.92
N PRO A 49 10.15 8.43 1.75
CA PRO A 49 9.03 7.99 2.58
C PRO A 49 8.78 6.49 2.43
N GLU A 50 8.28 5.88 3.50
CA GLU A 50 7.91 4.46 3.55
C GLU A 50 6.54 4.29 4.19
N VAL A 51 5.87 3.19 3.87
CA VAL A 51 4.61 2.84 4.53
C VAL A 51 4.91 2.49 5.99
N LYS A 52 4.24 3.18 6.93
CA LYS A 52 4.44 2.97 8.37
C LYS A 52 4.10 1.53 8.77
N GLU A 53 4.87 0.98 9.72
CA GLU A 53 4.67 -0.39 10.21
C GLU A 53 3.30 -0.59 10.87
N GLU A 54 2.74 0.44 11.53
CA GLU A 54 1.35 0.40 12.02
C GLU A 54 0.33 0.29 10.89
N ASP A 55 0.48 1.05 9.82
CA ASP A 55 -0.42 1.02 8.67
C ASP A 55 -0.34 -0.34 7.96
N LYS A 56 0.88 -0.88 7.77
CA LYS A 56 1.08 -2.24 7.22
C LYS A 56 0.30 -3.29 8.02
N ARG A 57 0.30 -3.19 9.36
CA ARG A 57 -0.46 -4.10 10.23
C ARG A 57 -1.97 -3.97 10.03
N GLU A 58 -2.48 -2.77 9.82
CA GLU A 58 -3.92 -2.56 9.57
C GLU A 58 -4.34 -3.13 8.20
N PHE A 59 -3.53 -2.96 7.15
CA PHE A 59 -3.77 -3.62 5.85
C PHE A 59 -3.75 -5.15 5.98
N GLN A 60 -2.81 -5.72 6.74
CA GLN A 60 -2.75 -7.17 6.98
C GLN A 60 -3.99 -7.70 7.70
N LYS A 61 -4.45 -7.02 8.77
CA LYS A 61 -5.70 -7.37 9.46
C LYS A 61 -6.90 -7.32 8.53
N ALA A 62 -6.93 -6.35 7.62
CA ALA A 62 -8.03 -6.23 6.66
C ALA A 62 -8.14 -7.43 5.71
N MET A 63 -7.01 -8.05 5.36
CA MET A 63 -6.99 -9.24 4.51
C MET A 63 -7.65 -10.46 5.17
N GLU A 64 -7.73 -10.48 6.50
CA GLU A 64 -8.41 -11.53 7.27
C GLU A 64 -9.87 -11.16 7.61
N GLY A 65 -10.17 -9.86 7.70
CA GLY A 65 -11.48 -9.35 8.14
C GLY A 65 -12.53 -9.18 7.03
N ILE A 66 -12.11 -9.00 5.78
CA ILE A 66 -13.05 -8.75 4.67
C ILE A 66 -13.71 -10.05 4.21
N LYS A 67 -15.04 -10.09 4.30
CA LYS A 67 -15.88 -11.24 3.97
C LYS A 67 -16.94 -10.85 2.96
N PHE A 68 -17.36 -11.84 2.18
CA PHE A 68 -18.39 -11.70 1.16
C PHE A 68 -19.51 -12.72 1.38
N GLN A 69 -20.71 -12.39 0.94
CA GLN A 69 -21.78 -13.38 0.83
C GLN A 69 -21.37 -14.51 -0.13
N THR A 70 -21.76 -15.74 0.20
CA THR A 70 -21.40 -16.93 -0.57
C THR A 70 -21.80 -16.79 -2.05
N GLY A 71 -20.83 -17.01 -2.95
CA GLY A 71 -21.03 -16.92 -4.40
C GLY A 71 -21.29 -15.51 -4.95
N LYS A 72 -21.17 -14.47 -4.12
CA LYS A 72 -21.43 -13.07 -4.50
C LYS A 72 -20.22 -12.17 -4.24
N ASP A 73 -20.30 -10.97 -4.80
CA ASP A 73 -19.42 -9.81 -4.62
C ASP A 73 -19.96 -8.81 -3.57
N ILE A 74 -20.99 -9.21 -2.82
CA ILE A 74 -21.58 -8.40 -1.75
C ILE A 74 -20.75 -8.55 -0.48
N ILE A 75 -20.11 -7.45 -0.06
CA ILE A 75 -19.37 -7.33 1.20
C ILE A 75 -20.35 -7.47 2.38
N THR A 76 -19.96 -8.22 3.41
CA THR A 76 -20.78 -8.39 4.62
C THR A 76 -20.64 -7.20 5.56
N ASN A 77 -21.69 -6.90 6.34
CA ASN A 77 -21.71 -5.76 7.25
C ASN A 77 -20.53 -5.74 8.25
N ASP A 78 -20.11 -6.92 8.72
CA ASP A 78 -18.99 -7.06 9.67
C ASP A 78 -17.65 -6.57 9.11
N SER A 79 -17.53 -6.41 7.78
CA SER A 79 -16.30 -5.95 7.12
C SER A 79 -16.22 -4.44 6.97
N TYR A 80 -17.33 -3.71 7.14
CA TYR A 80 -17.34 -2.26 6.96
C TYR A 80 -16.47 -1.49 7.97
N PRO A 81 -16.42 -1.84 9.27
CA PRO A 81 -15.52 -1.15 10.21
C PRO A 81 -14.05 -1.27 9.79
N THR A 82 -13.65 -2.43 9.30
CA THR A 82 -12.30 -2.67 8.79
C THR A 82 -12.03 -1.86 7.53
N LEU A 83 -12.97 -1.82 6.58
CA LEU A 83 -12.84 -1.02 5.36
C LEU A 83 -12.84 0.48 5.63
N ASP A 84 -13.57 0.94 6.64
CA ASP A 84 -13.58 2.34 7.08
C ASP A 84 -12.21 2.74 7.62
N ASN A 85 -11.61 1.90 8.47
CA ASN A 85 -10.25 2.12 8.95
C ASN A 85 -9.24 2.22 7.81
N ILE A 86 -9.32 1.33 6.82
CA ILE A 86 -8.45 1.38 5.63
C ILE A 86 -8.67 2.66 4.82
N ALA A 87 -9.92 3.09 4.66
CA ALA A 87 -10.22 4.35 3.99
C ALA A 87 -9.63 5.56 4.75
N ASP A 88 -9.70 5.56 6.07
CA ASP A 88 -9.13 6.62 6.91
C ASP A 88 -7.60 6.67 6.81
N ILE A 89 -6.92 5.53 6.84
CA ILE A 89 -5.47 5.44 6.60
C ILE A 89 -5.11 6.01 5.22
N LEU A 90 -5.84 5.63 4.17
CA LEU A 90 -5.57 6.10 2.82
C LEU A 90 -5.82 7.60 2.63
N LYS A 91 -6.79 8.17 3.34
CA LYS A 91 -7.03 9.62 3.34
C LYS A 91 -5.96 10.37 4.13
N ALA A 92 -5.46 9.80 5.22
CA ALA A 92 -4.43 10.41 6.05
C ALA A 92 -3.03 10.40 5.40
N ASN A 93 -2.77 9.44 4.51
CA ASN A 93 -1.47 9.28 3.83
C ASN A 93 -1.68 9.35 2.30
N PRO A 94 -1.81 10.56 1.69
CA PRO A 94 -2.07 10.75 0.26
C PRO A 94 -1.01 10.13 -0.68
N GLU A 95 0.19 9.89 -0.17
CA GLU A 95 1.32 9.23 -0.82
C GLU A 95 1.17 7.71 -0.95
N TYR A 96 0.20 7.08 -0.29
CA TYR A 96 -0.01 5.65 -0.43
C TYR A 96 -0.75 5.32 -1.74
N THR A 97 -0.32 4.26 -2.42
CA THR A 97 -1.05 3.61 -3.50
C THR A 97 -1.36 2.17 -3.11
N VAL A 98 -2.46 1.61 -3.61
CA VAL A 98 -2.90 0.27 -3.21
C VAL A 98 -3.34 -0.56 -4.42
N ALA A 99 -2.80 -1.77 -4.54
CA ALA A 99 -3.39 -2.80 -5.39
C ALA A 99 -4.29 -3.72 -4.56
N ILE A 100 -5.52 -3.92 -5.03
CA ILE A 100 -6.55 -4.72 -4.39
C ILE A 100 -6.74 -6.00 -5.21
N ASN A 101 -6.27 -7.13 -4.68
CA ASN A 101 -6.28 -8.40 -5.38
C ASN A 101 -7.35 -9.33 -4.81
N GLY A 102 -8.29 -9.76 -5.64
CA GLY A 102 -9.36 -10.69 -5.26
C GLY A 102 -9.00 -12.14 -5.56
N TYR A 103 -9.40 -13.06 -4.68
CA TYR A 103 -9.21 -14.50 -4.85
C TYR A 103 -10.47 -15.30 -4.47
N THR A 104 -10.60 -16.49 -5.02
CA THR A 104 -11.62 -17.49 -4.70
C THR A 104 -10.96 -18.78 -4.18
N ASP A 105 -11.79 -19.74 -3.77
CA ASP A 105 -11.36 -21.14 -3.71
C ASP A 105 -11.42 -21.77 -5.11
N ASN A 106 -11.06 -23.05 -5.21
CA ASN A 106 -11.08 -23.80 -6.47
C ASN A 106 -12.44 -24.45 -6.80
N VAL A 107 -13.51 -24.14 -6.06
CA VAL A 107 -14.81 -24.77 -6.31
C VAL A 107 -15.53 -24.03 -7.42
N GLY A 108 -16.12 -24.78 -8.33
CA GLY A 108 -16.87 -24.24 -9.46
C GLY A 108 -16.01 -24.04 -10.70
N ASP A 109 -16.51 -23.21 -11.61
CA ASP A 109 -15.91 -22.95 -12.91
C ASP A 109 -14.81 -21.90 -12.79
N GLU A 110 -13.67 -22.14 -13.44
CA GLU A 110 -12.48 -21.29 -13.34
C GLU A 110 -12.71 -19.88 -13.90
N ASP A 111 -13.36 -19.77 -15.07
CA ASP A 111 -13.67 -18.48 -15.68
C ASP A 111 -14.65 -17.68 -14.82
N LYS A 112 -15.65 -18.36 -14.23
CA LYS A 112 -16.56 -17.73 -13.27
C LYS A 112 -15.84 -17.27 -12.01
N ASN A 113 -14.87 -18.03 -11.52
CA ASN A 113 -14.06 -17.67 -10.36
C ASN A 113 -13.18 -16.46 -10.65
N LEU A 114 -12.58 -16.38 -11.85
CA LEU A 114 -11.83 -15.20 -12.26
C LEU A 114 -12.72 -13.96 -12.27
N VAL A 115 -13.89 -14.02 -12.91
CA VAL A 115 -14.85 -12.90 -12.94
C VAL A 115 -15.36 -12.54 -11.53
N LEU A 116 -15.65 -13.52 -10.68
CA LEU A 116 -16.12 -13.28 -9.31
C LEU A 116 -15.04 -12.58 -8.47
N SER A 117 -13.79 -13.03 -8.58
CA SER A 117 -12.68 -12.41 -7.86
C SER A 117 -12.42 -10.96 -8.29
N GLU A 118 -12.53 -10.67 -9.59
CA GLU A 118 -12.43 -9.32 -10.16
C GLU A 118 -13.53 -8.42 -9.58
N LYS A 119 -14.77 -8.90 -9.59
CA LYS A 119 -15.92 -8.16 -9.01
C LYS A 119 -15.75 -7.87 -7.53
N ARG A 120 -15.20 -8.82 -6.76
CA ARG A 120 -14.93 -8.63 -5.32
C ARG A 120 -13.87 -7.56 -5.07
N ALA A 121 -12.77 -7.60 -5.82
CA ALA A 121 -11.74 -6.57 -5.75
C ALA A 121 -12.30 -5.19 -6.12
N ALA A 122 -13.11 -5.12 -7.18
CA ALA A 122 -13.79 -3.90 -7.60
C ALA A 122 -14.80 -3.40 -6.55
N ALA A 123 -15.54 -4.28 -5.88
CA ALA A 123 -16.47 -3.92 -4.81
C ALA A 123 -15.75 -3.25 -3.63
N VAL A 124 -14.61 -3.78 -3.22
CA VAL A 124 -13.75 -3.17 -2.19
C VAL A 124 -13.24 -1.81 -2.66
N ARG A 125 -12.70 -1.72 -3.88
CA ARG A 125 -12.24 -0.45 -4.45
C ARG A 125 -13.34 0.61 -4.48
N ASN A 126 -14.54 0.24 -4.95
CA ASN A 126 -15.68 1.15 -5.03
C ASN A 126 -16.15 1.60 -3.65
N TYR A 127 -16.11 0.72 -2.66
CA TYR A 127 -16.39 1.10 -1.27
C TYR A 127 -15.42 2.18 -0.78
N LEU A 128 -14.11 1.98 -0.99
CA LEU A 128 -13.08 2.95 -0.58
C LEU A 128 -13.23 4.30 -1.32
N ILE A 129 -13.58 4.27 -2.61
CA ILE A 129 -13.89 5.48 -3.39
C ILE A 129 -15.08 6.23 -2.78
N ASN A 130 -16.16 5.51 -2.44
CA ASN A 130 -17.33 6.11 -1.82
C ASN A 130 -17.04 6.69 -0.42
N LYS A 131 -15.96 6.23 0.24
CA LYS A 131 -15.45 6.78 1.50
C LYS A 131 -14.49 7.96 1.33
N GLY A 132 -14.21 8.35 0.08
CA GLY A 132 -13.42 9.54 -0.27
C GLY A 132 -11.98 9.25 -0.68
N VAL A 133 -11.59 7.99 -0.88
CA VAL A 133 -10.25 7.67 -1.40
C VAL A 133 -10.22 7.90 -2.92
N GLU A 134 -9.20 8.60 -3.40
CA GLU A 134 -9.07 8.90 -4.82
C GLU A 134 -8.91 7.63 -5.68
N ALA A 135 -9.71 7.52 -6.74
CA ALA A 135 -9.74 6.36 -7.61
C ALA A 135 -8.40 6.06 -8.30
N GLY A 136 -7.61 7.08 -8.62
CA GLY A 136 -6.31 6.94 -9.29
C GLY A 136 -5.23 6.28 -8.42
N ARG A 137 -5.42 6.28 -7.09
CA ARG A 137 -4.47 5.69 -6.13
C ARG A 137 -4.68 4.20 -5.91
N MET A 138 -5.72 3.62 -6.51
CA MET A 138 -6.11 2.24 -6.27
C MET A 138 -6.32 1.48 -7.57
N THR A 139 -5.73 0.29 -7.67
CA THR A 139 -6.05 -0.70 -8.71
C THR A 139 -6.82 -1.86 -8.09
N SER A 140 -7.62 -2.55 -8.90
CA SER A 140 -8.31 -3.78 -8.50
C SER A 140 -8.11 -4.84 -9.56
N LYS A 141 -7.85 -6.08 -9.15
CA LYS A 141 -7.69 -7.22 -10.06
C LYS A 141 -8.12 -8.54 -9.44
N GLY A 142 -8.77 -9.39 -10.22
CA GLY A 142 -9.14 -10.75 -9.88
C GLY A 142 -8.10 -11.77 -10.32
N PHE A 143 -7.89 -12.79 -9.49
CA PHE A 143 -6.96 -13.89 -9.74
C PHE A 143 -7.62 -15.28 -9.67
N GLY A 144 -8.94 -15.35 -9.49
CA GLY A 144 -9.68 -16.60 -9.34
C GLY A 144 -9.09 -17.46 -8.22
N ALA A 145 -8.88 -18.74 -8.50
CA ALA A 145 -8.33 -19.71 -7.54
C ALA A 145 -6.79 -19.76 -7.49
N ALA A 146 -6.09 -18.88 -8.21
CA ALA A 146 -4.64 -18.88 -8.27
C ALA A 146 -4.02 -18.53 -6.90
N ASN A 147 -2.80 -19.00 -6.66
CA ASN A 147 -2.04 -18.75 -5.43
C ASN A 147 -2.85 -19.05 -4.15
N PRO A 148 -3.33 -20.30 -3.95
CA PRO A 148 -4.04 -20.67 -2.74
C PRO A 148 -3.11 -20.54 -1.53
N ARG A 149 -3.63 -19.96 -0.44
CA ARG A 149 -2.91 -19.86 0.85
C ARG A 149 -3.12 -21.09 1.73
N ALA A 150 -4.10 -21.91 1.41
CA ALA A 150 -4.47 -23.08 2.19
C ALA A 150 -5.04 -24.20 1.31
N ASP A 151 -5.17 -25.38 1.92
CA ASP A 151 -5.66 -26.58 1.22
C ASP A 151 -7.13 -26.44 0.79
N ASN A 152 -7.34 -26.45 -0.53
CA ASN A 152 -8.65 -26.41 -1.16
C ASN A 152 -9.49 -27.67 -0.93
N SER A 153 -8.89 -28.79 -0.49
CA SER A 153 -9.63 -30.00 -0.15
C SER A 153 -10.53 -29.81 1.08
N THR A 154 -10.14 -28.92 2.00
CA THR A 154 -10.86 -28.68 3.27
C THR A 154 -11.78 -27.46 3.21
N ALA A 155 -12.90 -27.49 3.93
CA ALA A 155 -13.79 -26.34 4.01
C ALA A 155 -13.11 -25.11 4.65
N ALA A 156 -12.25 -25.35 5.65
CA ALA A 156 -11.49 -24.31 6.32
C ALA A 156 -10.46 -23.66 5.38
N GLY A 157 -9.69 -24.45 4.63
CA GLY A 157 -8.71 -23.92 3.68
C GLY A 157 -9.35 -23.17 2.52
N ARG A 158 -10.50 -23.66 2.00
CA ARG A 158 -11.29 -22.88 1.03
C ARG A 158 -11.75 -21.53 1.59
N ALA A 159 -12.14 -21.46 2.86
CA ALA A 159 -12.50 -20.20 3.49
C ALA A 159 -11.32 -19.22 3.56
N GLN A 160 -10.10 -19.70 3.78
CA GLN A 160 -8.89 -18.87 3.76
C GLN A 160 -8.49 -18.43 2.34
N ASN A 161 -8.79 -19.25 1.32
CA ASN A 161 -8.49 -18.89 -0.08
C ASN A 161 -9.41 -17.79 -0.62
N ARG A 162 -10.68 -17.76 -0.18
CA ARG A 162 -11.66 -16.69 -0.49
C ARG A 162 -11.31 -15.41 0.26
N ARG A 163 -10.43 -14.59 -0.31
CA ARG A 163 -9.85 -13.41 0.35
C ARG A 163 -9.68 -12.24 -0.61
N VAL A 164 -9.40 -11.08 -0.03
CA VAL A 164 -8.86 -9.90 -0.73
C VAL A 164 -7.50 -9.59 -0.13
N GLU A 165 -6.52 -9.30 -0.98
CA GLU A 165 -5.20 -8.87 -0.57
C GLU A 165 -4.99 -7.41 -0.91
N PHE A 166 -4.33 -6.67 -0.01
CA PHE A 166 -3.89 -5.31 -0.26
C PHE A 166 -2.37 -5.29 -0.40
N ILE A 167 -1.88 -4.69 -1.47
CA ILE A 167 -0.47 -4.38 -1.64
C ILE A 167 -0.36 -2.86 -1.59
N VAL A 168 0.16 -2.34 -0.48
CA VAL A 168 0.33 -0.90 -0.26
C VAL A 168 1.76 -0.49 -0.60
N ASN A 169 1.90 0.57 -1.39
CA ASN A 169 3.17 1.15 -1.81
C ASN A 169 3.14 2.67 -1.67
N ILE A 170 4.27 3.33 -1.90
CA ILE A 170 4.40 4.79 -1.99
C ILE A 170 4.36 5.22 -3.46
N VAL A 171 3.82 6.40 -3.78
CA VAL A 171 3.82 6.92 -5.16
C VAL A 171 5.24 6.98 -5.72
N GLU A 172 5.46 6.41 -6.90
CA GLU A 172 6.78 6.33 -7.55
C GLU A 172 7.36 7.71 -7.95
N THR A 173 6.55 8.76 -8.01
CA THR A 173 7.00 10.11 -8.41
C THR A 173 7.92 10.79 -7.39
N TYR A 174 8.07 10.22 -6.19
CA TYR A 174 8.98 10.76 -5.19
C TYR A 174 10.44 10.32 -5.42
N PHE A 175 10.65 9.25 -6.17
CA PHE A 175 11.98 8.70 -6.41
C PHE A 175 12.65 9.40 -7.60
N LYS A 176 13.92 9.79 -7.43
CA LYS A 176 14.78 10.35 -8.49
C LYS A 176 15.45 9.29 -9.36
#